data_AF-A0A0S3FG38-F1
#
_entry.id   AF-A0A0S3FG38-F1
#
_cell.length_a   1.000
_cell.length_b   1.000
_cell.length_c   1.000
_cell.angle_alpha   90.00
_cell.angle_beta   90.00
_cell.angle_gamma   90.00
#
_symmetry.space_group_name_H-M   'P 1'
#
loop_
_entity.id
_entity.type
_entity.pdbx_description
1 polymer ?
#
loop_
_entity_poly.entity_id
_entity_poly.type
_entity_poly.pdbx_seq_one_letter_code
_entity_poly.pdbx_strand_id
1 'polypeptide(L)'
;MPEYKVAKRSFINGRLHEPGDIVTYDGEPGSNLVSVDASLSEKIVPASAEELTELDDLRKQYEEMFGEAPHFNTKAETLKAKIAERRKELGV
;
A
#
# COMPACT_ATOMS: atom_id res chain seq x y z
N MET A 1 -9.21 -12.22 24.02
CA MET A 1 -9.24 -10.75 23.84
C MET A 1 -8.31 -10.44 22.68
N PRO A 2 -8.75 -9.72 21.64
CA PRO A 2 -7.94 -9.52 20.45
C PRO A 2 -6.71 -8.67 20.75
N GLU A 3 -5.56 -9.10 20.21
CA GLU A 3 -4.31 -8.37 20.32
C GLU A 3 -4.11 -7.45 19.10
N TYR A 4 -3.60 -6.25 19.36
CA TYR A 4 -3.33 -5.21 18.36
C TYR A 4 -1.90 -4.70 18.48
N LYS A 5 -1.26 -4.48 17.33
CA LYS A 5 -0.01 -3.77 17.20
C LYS A 5 -0.29 -2.29 17.00
N VAL A 6 0.34 -1.47 17.83
CA VAL A 6 0.24 -0.02 17.75
C VAL A 6 0.98 0.46 16.49
N ALA A 7 0.29 1.05 15.52
CA ALA A 7 0.91 1.63 14.33
C ALA A 7 1.41 3.06 14.57
N LYS A 8 0.77 3.78 15.49
CA LYS A 8 1.10 5.17 15.87
C LYS A 8 0.86 5.36 17.36
N ARG A 9 1.70 6.18 17.99
CA ARG A 9 1.64 6.50 19.44
C ARG A 9 0.20 6.72 19.90
N SER A 10 -0.29 5.84 20.78
CA SER A 10 -1.70 5.77 21.17
C SER A 10 -1.87 5.54 22.66
N PHE A 11 -2.93 6.09 23.23
CA PHE A 11 -3.27 5.95 24.65
C PHE A 11 -4.36 4.90 24.82
N ILE A 12 -4.01 3.75 25.38
CA ILE A 12 -4.82 2.52 25.40
C ILE A 12 -4.76 1.94 26.81
N ASN A 13 -5.90 1.55 27.37
CA ASN A 13 -6.01 1.04 28.76
C ASN A 13 -5.35 1.96 29.82
N GLY A 14 -5.42 3.28 29.63
CA GLY A 14 -4.83 4.23 30.58
C GLY A 14 -3.31 4.38 30.49
N ARG A 15 -2.66 3.77 29.50
CA ARG A 15 -1.22 3.87 29.26
C ARG A 15 -0.92 4.32 27.85
N LEU A 16 0.15 5.10 27.69
CA LEU A 16 0.65 5.51 26.38
C LEU A 16 1.58 4.43 25.81
N HIS A 17 1.29 3.99 24.60
CA HIS A 17 2.04 2.98 23.87
C HIS A 17 2.69 3.56 22.61
N GLU A 18 3.88 3.09 22.28
CA GLU A 18 4.68 3.53 21.14
C GLU A 18 4.39 2.69 19.89
N PRO A 19 4.67 3.20 18.67
CA PRO A 19 4.52 2.41 17.45
C PRO A 19 5.38 1.15 17.51
N GLY A 20 4.76 -0.01 17.29
CA GLY A 20 5.37 -1.34 17.37
C GLY A 20 4.96 -2.15 18.59
N ASP A 21 4.39 -1.51 19.62
CA ASP A 21 3.98 -2.15 20.87
C ASP A 21 2.73 -3.03 20.68
N ILE A 22 2.63 -4.14 21.41
CA ILE A 22 1.51 -5.09 21.33
C ILE A 22 0.61 -4.89 22.55
N VAL A 23 -0.67 -4.62 22.29
CA VAL A 23 -1.66 -4.30 23.31
C VAL A 23 -2.94 -5.06 23.09
N THR A 24 -3.60 -5.42 24.18
CA THR A 24 -4.95 -6.00 24.13
C THR A 24 -5.97 -4.87 24.14
N TYR A 25 -6.89 -4.87 23.18
CA TYR A 25 -7.95 -3.86 23.09
C TYR A 25 -9.29 -4.55 22.81
N ASP A 26 -10.34 -4.20 23.53
CA ASP A 26 -11.64 -4.89 23.44
C ASP A 26 -12.63 -4.18 22.49
N GLY A 27 -12.24 -3.03 21.93
CA GLY A 27 -13.08 -2.23 21.04
C GLY A 27 -12.71 -2.37 19.57
N GLU A 28 -13.38 -1.59 18.72
CA GLU A 28 -13.07 -1.50 17.30
C GLU A 28 -11.73 -0.78 17.07
N PRO A 29 -10.72 -1.43 16.47
CA PRO A 29 -9.43 -0.81 16.19
C PRO A 29 -9.58 0.30 15.14
N GLY A 30 -9.19 1.52 15.49
CA GLY A 30 -9.01 2.59 14.50
C GLY A 30 -7.71 2.41 13.71
N SER A 31 -7.40 3.36 12.82
CA SER A 31 -6.18 3.34 11.99
C SER A 31 -4.84 3.35 12.76
N ASN A 32 -4.87 3.56 14.08
CA ASN A 32 -3.68 3.52 14.93
C ASN A 32 -3.36 2.10 15.44
N LEU A 33 -4.26 1.14 15.25
CA LEU A 33 -4.16 -0.24 15.73
C LEU A 33 -4.26 -1.23 14.58
N VAL A 34 -3.40 -2.24 14.59
CA VAL A 34 -3.32 -3.29 13.58
C VAL A 34 -3.50 -4.64 14.26
N SER A 35 -4.54 -5.40 13.93
CA SER A 35 -4.79 -6.71 14.54
C SER A 35 -3.59 -7.65 14.37
N VAL A 36 -3.10 -8.24 15.48
CA VAL A 36 -1.94 -9.15 15.49
C VAL A 36 -2.38 -10.59 15.22
N ASP A 37 -3.55 -10.98 15.73
CA ASP A 37 -4.21 -12.26 15.43
C ASP A 37 -4.66 -12.37 13.96
N ALA A 38 -4.80 -11.23 13.27
CA ALA A 38 -4.99 -11.21 11.82
C ALA A 38 -3.67 -11.36 11.07
N SER A 39 -2.78 -12.25 11.53
CA SER A 39 -1.57 -12.60 10.77
C SER A 39 -1.90 -13.22 9.40
N LEU A 40 -3.18 -13.49 9.08
CA LEU A 40 -3.62 -14.02 7.78
C LEU A 40 -4.98 -13.49 7.25
N SER A 41 -5.58 -12.41 7.78
CA SER A 41 -6.84 -11.90 7.18
C SER A 41 -6.96 -10.36 7.24
N GLU A 42 -6.29 -9.74 6.27
CA GLU A 42 -6.77 -8.65 5.41
C GLU A 42 -7.55 -7.48 6.03
N LYS A 43 -6.84 -6.38 6.32
CA LYS A 43 -7.12 -5.00 5.83
C LYS A 43 -6.14 -3.93 6.37
N ILE A 44 -4.86 -4.25 6.51
CA ILE A 44 -3.91 -3.43 5.76
C ILE A 44 -4.22 -3.80 4.31
N VAL A 45 -4.35 -2.87 3.37
CA VAL A 45 -4.07 -3.25 1.99
C VAL A 45 -2.55 -3.44 1.96
N PRO A 46 -1.97 -4.65 2.09
CA PRO A 46 -0.78 -4.83 1.31
C PRO A 46 -1.32 -4.66 -0.11
N ALA A 47 -1.00 -3.53 -0.75
CA ALA A 47 -0.66 -3.67 -2.15
C ALA A 47 0.34 -4.81 -2.12
N SER A 48 -0.15 -6.00 -2.47
CA SER A 48 0.61 -7.24 -2.45
C SER A 48 1.93 -6.90 -3.12
N ALA A 49 3.05 -7.48 -2.71
CA ALA A 49 4.33 -7.19 -3.36
C ALA A 49 4.19 -7.18 -4.90
N GLU A 50 3.27 -8.00 -5.43
CA GLU A 50 2.72 -7.93 -6.79
C GLU A 50 2.17 -6.57 -7.27
N GLU A 51 1.23 -5.90 -6.60
CA GLU A 51 0.68 -4.61 -7.06
C GLU A 51 1.72 -3.48 -7.04
N LEU A 52 2.62 -3.47 -6.05
CA LEU A 52 3.73 -2.52 -6.02
C LEU A 52 4.73 -2.81 -7.15
N THR A 53 4.97 -4.09 -7.47
CA THR A 53 5.81 -4.45 -8.62
C THR A 53 5.15 -4.14 -9.95
N GLU A 54 3.83 -4.33 -10.09
CA GLU A 54 3.09 -3.99 -11.32
C GLU A 54 3.13 -2.48 -11.60
N LEU A 55 2.97 -1.65 -10.55
CA LEU A 55 3.07 -0.20 -10.70
C LEU A 55 4.49 0.24 -11.07
N ASP A 56 5.51 -0.38 -10.46
CA ASP A 56 6.92 -0.10 -10.78
C ASP A 56 7.27 -0.52 -12.21
N ASP A 57 6.79 -1.68 -12.65
CA ASP A 57 6.99 -2.20 -14.00
C ASP A 57 6.31 -1.31 -15.06
N LEU A 58 5.07 -0.88 -14.80
CA LEU A 58 4.39 0.10 -15.65
C LEU A 58 5.14 1.44 -15.72
N ARG A 59 5.72 1.91 -14.60
CA ARG A 59 6.52 3.15 -14.59
C ARG A 59 7.78 3.01 -15.43
N LYS A 60 8.50 1.88 -15.30
CA LYS A 60 9.68 1.57 -16.12
C LYS A 60 9.35 1.47 -17.60
N GLN A 61 8.29 0.74 -17.97
CA GLN A 61 7.85 0.65 -19.35
C GLN A 61 7.48 2.02 -19.92
N TYR A 62 6.76 2.85 -19.14
CA TYR A 62 6.44 4.21 -19.56
C TYR A 62 7.71 5.04 -19.77
N GLU A 63 8.63 5.04 -18.82
CA GLU A 63 9.90 5.78 -18.93
C GLU A 63 10.74 5.33 -20.13
N GLU A 64 10.80 4.02 -20.43
CA GLU A 64 11.53 3.51 -21.59
C GLU A 64 10.91 3.97 -22.93
N MET A 65 9.57 4.03 -23.01
CA MET A 65 8.86 4.43 -24.24
C MET A 65 8.76 5.95 -24.44
N PHE A 66 8.74 6.73 -23.36
CA PHE A 66 8.56 8.19 -23.37
C PHE A 66 9.83 8.97 -23.03
N GLY A 67 10.85 8.33 -22.45
CA GLY A 67 12.08 8.98 -21.97
C GLY A 67 11.89 9.85 -20.73
N GLU A 68 10.73 9.80 -20.09
CA GLU A 68 10.40 10.63 -18.92
C GLU A 68 9.64 9.81 -17.86
N ALA A 69 10.04 9.99 -16.61
CA ALA A 69 9.37 9.37 -15.47
C ALA A 69 7.94 9.93 -15.31
N PRO A 70 6.92 9.07 -15.18
CA PRO A 70 5.57 9.54 -14.95
C PRO A 70 5.43 10.13 -13.54
N HIS A 71 4.50 11.08 -13.37
CA HIS A 71 4.26 11.72 -12.08
C HIS A 71 3.92 10.69 -10.98
N PHE A 72 4.44 10.85 -9.76
CA PHE A 72 4.28 9.87 -8.67
C PHE A 72 2.80 9.57 -8.34
N ASN A 73 1.89 10.53 -8.54
CA ASN A 73 0.45 10.34 -8.37
C ASN A 73 -0.27 9.75 -9.58
N THR A 74 0.44 9.35 -10.64
CA THR A 74 -0.16 8.70 -11.81
C THR A 74 -0.58 7.28 -11.45
N LYS A 75 -1.85 6.95 -11.69
CA LYS A 75 -2.43 5.63 -11.41
C LYS A 75 -1.97 4.59 -12.44
N ALA A 76 -1.93 3.32 -12.03
CA ALA A 76 -1.62 2.18 -12.89
C ALA A 76 -2.43 2.19 -14.20
N GLU A 77 -3.73 2.45 -14.09
CA GLU A 77 -4.65 2.51 -15.23
C GLU A 77 -4.23 3.56 -16.28
N THR A 78 -3.78 4.72 -15.83
CA THR A 78 -3.33 5.81 -16.71
C THR A 78 -2.00 5.49 -17.39
N LEU A 79 -1.06 4.89 -16.65
CA LEU A 79 0.21 4.42 -17.23
C LEU A 79 -0.06 3.38 -18.31
N LYS A 80 -0.89 2.38 -18.00
CA LYS A 80 -1.25 1.30 -18.92
C LYS A 80 -1.91 1.83 -20.19
N ALA A 81 -2.83 2.79 -20.06
CA ALA A 81 -3.48 3.44 -21.22
C ALA A 81 -2.47 4.16 -22.11
N LYS A 82 -1.57 4.97 -21.53
CA LYS A 82 -0.54 5.70 -22.29
C LYS A 82 0.48 4.76 -22.94
N ILE A 83 0.88 3.71 -22.23
CA ILE A 83 1.76 2.65 -22.75
C ILE A 83 1.11 1.96 -23.96
N ALA A 84 -0.16 1.55 -23.85
CA ALA A 84 -0.87 0.88 -24.93
C ALA A 84 -1.04 1.78 -26.16
N GLU A 85 -1.39 3.06 -25.94
CA GLU A 85 -1.48 4.06 -27.00
C GLU A 85 -0.12 4.23 -27.70
N ARG A 86 0.97 4.37 -26.92
CA ARG A 86 2.32 4.53 -27.46
C ARG A 86 2.78 3.30 -28.25
N ARG A 87 2.48 2.09 -27.79
CA ARG A 87 2.75 0.84 -28.54
C ARG A 87 2.01 0.80 -29.87
N LYS A 88 0.72 1.17 -29.86
CA LYS A 88 -0.09 1.26 -31.08
C LYS A 88 0.46 2.29 -32.06
N GLU A 89 0.95 3.44 -31.58
CA GLU A 89 1.60 4.45 -32.42
C GLU A 89 2.93 3.98 -33.01
N LEU A 90 3.71 3.21 -32.24
CA LEU A 90 4.97 2.62 -32.69
C LEU A 90 4.77 1.40 -33.59
N GLY A 91 3.53 0.91 -33.74
CA GLY A 91 3.19 -0.24 -34.59
C GLY A 91 3.73 -1.57 -34.08
N VAL A 92 3.99 -1.68 -32.77
CA VAL A 92 4.44 -2.90 -32.05
C VAL A 92 3.26 -3.64 -31.45
#